data_AF-A0A6G1LAE0-F1
#
_entry.id   AF-A0A6G1LAE0-F1
#
_cell.length_a   1.000
_cell.length_b   1.000
_cell.length_c   1.000
_cell.angle_alpha   90.00
_cell.angle_beta   90.00
_cell.angle_gamma   90.00
#
_symmetry.space_group_name_H-M   'P 1'
#
loop_
_entity.id
_entity.type
_entity.pdbx_description
1 polymer ?
#
loop_
_entity_poly.entity_id
_entity_poly.type
_entity_poly.pdbx_seq_one_letter_code
_entity_poly.pdbx_strand_id
1 'polypeptide(L)'
;MKLNTHHALTSPKTLLVPYTPDHVPTYHTWMQSPSLLTATASEPLTLPQEYTMQKSWRQDRDKLTFIICQPLPNAEKVVRAGIDDAPDRMVGDVNLFLYPGEDEGGVVGELELMIALPEVRRKGYGRAAVGVFMEYISTQWGEILAEYQGDDRDHGTTSTRSGVATAMDGLQYLRVKIHESNVGSIELFEGLGFAMAGSGANYFGEVELRLDAQNLALLDRQNVKLLEYDESKSDAIAR
;
A
#
# COMPACT_ATOMS: atom_id res chain seq x y z
N MET A 1 -6.94 3.96 -6.91
CA MET A 1 -8.16 3.20 -6.62
C MET A 1 -8.94 4.03 -5.63
N LYS A 2 -10.27 4.06 -5.76
CA LYS A 2 -11.16 4.78 -4.87
C LYS A 2 -11.58 3.94 -3.66
N LEU A 3 -11.48 2.61 -3.76
CA LEU A 3 -11.84 1.67 -2.70
C LEU A 3 -11.38 2.08 -1.30
N ASN A 4 -10.11 2.49 -1.14
CA ASN A 4 -9.58 2.82 0.18
C ASN A 4 -9.88 4.24 0.65
N THR A 5 -10.68 5.04 -0.08
CA THR A 5 -10.89 6.46 0.24
C THR A 5 -11.29 6.73 1.69
N HIS A 6 -12.06 5.83 2.32
CA HIS A 6 -12.51 5.97 3.70
C HIS A 6 -11.93 4.91 4.64
N HIS A 7 -10.85 4.25 4.24
CA HIS A 7 -10.27 3.13 4.97
C HIS A 7 -8.97 3.55 5.65
N ALA A 8 -8.93 3.55 6.98
CA ALA A 8 -7.68 3.58 7.73
C ALA A 8 -7.42 2.20 8.37
N LEU A 9 -6.17 1.76 8.37
CA LEU A 9 -5.77 0.47 8.92
C LEU A 9 -4.85 0.68 10.10
N THR A 10 -5.27 0.26 11.29
CA THR A 10 -4.43 0.39 12.49
C THR A 10 -3.97 -0.96 13.00
N SER A 11 -2.72 -0.99 13.45
CA SER A 11 -2.08 -2.10 14.14
C SER A 11 -1.23 -1.55 15.30
N PRO A 12 -0.73 -2.40 16.21
CA PRO A 12 0.14 -1.95 17.30
C PRO A 12 1.44 -1.24 16.85
N LYS A 13 1.85 -1.42 15.59
CA LYS A 13 3.14 -0.91 15.08
C LYS A 13 3.01 0.18 14.01
N THR A 14 1.87 0.29 13.35
CA THR A 14 1.68 1.26 12.27
C THR A 14 0.23 1.63 12.09
N LEU A 15 0.01 2.81 11.55
CA LEU A 15 -1.25 3.26 10.96
C LEU A 15 -1.03 3.39 9.44
N LEU A 16 -1.95 2.89 8.62
CA LEU A 16 -2.00 3.14 7.19
C LEU A 16 -3.22 4.01 6.89
N VAL A 17 -3.02 5.13 6.21
CA VAL A 17 -4.10 6.04 5.79
C VAL A 17 -4.10 6.25 4.27
N PRO A 18 -5.23 6.59 3.65
CA PRO A 18 -5.29 6.83 2.21
C PRO A 18 -4.39 8.01 1.82
N TYR A 19 -3.74 7.93 0.65
CA TYR A 19 -2.90 9.04 0.18
C TYR A 19 -3.75 10.21 -0.34
N THR A 20 -3.87 11.24 0.49
CA THR A 20 -4.61 12.49 0.20
C THR A 20 -3.70 13.66 -0.22
N PRO A 21 -4.26 14.75 -0.79
CA PRO A 21 -3.50 15.95 -1.14
C PRO A 21 -2.75 16.61 0.03
N ASP A 22 -3.23 16.45 1.27
CA ASP A 22 -2.63 17.08 2.45
C ASP A 22 -1.25 16.47 2.80
N HIS A 23 -0.97 15.25 2.31
CA HIS A 23 0.32 14.57 2.48
C HIS A 23 1.39 15.04 1.48
N VAL A 24 0.99 15.63 0.35
CA VAL A 24 1.89 15.97 -0.77
C VAL A 24 3.05 16.88 -0.36
N PRO A 25 2.90 17.91 0.48
CA PRO A 25 4.03 18.74 0.90
C PRO A 25 5.13 17.96 1.64
N THR A 26 4.73 17.05 2.54
CA THR A 26 5.68 16.19 3.27
C THR A 26 6.33 15.18 2.32
N TYR A 27 5.52 14.53 1.47
CA TYR A 27 6.00 13.57 0.48
C TYR A 27 7.01 14.21 -0.48
N HIS A 28 6.71 15.40 -1.00
CA HIS A 28 7.61 16.16 -1.87
C HIS A 28 8.95 16.44 -1.20
N THR A 29 8.95 16.73 0.11
CA THR A 29 10.19 16.93 0.88
C THR A 29 11.04 15.65 0.92
N TRP A 30 10.42 14.48 1.04
CA TRP A 30 11.13 13.20 0.95
C TRP A 30 11.72 12.97 -0.45
N MET A 31 10.95 13.27 -1.50
CA MET A 31 11.36 13.11 -2.89
C MET A 31 12.41 14.12 -3.37
N GLN A 32 12.87 15.03 -2.50
CA GLN A 32 14.07 15.85 -2.74
C GLN A 32 15.38 15.10 -2.43
N SER A 33 15.32 13.94 -1.76
CA SER A 33 16.51 13.15 -1.42
C SER A 33 16.98 12.31 -2.61
N PRO A 34 18.22 12.51 -3.13
CA PRO A 34 18.75 11.71 -4.24
C PRO A 34 18.82 10.22 -3.93
N SER A 35 19.09 9.88 -2.67
CA SER A 35 19.14 8.48 -2.22
C SER A 35 17.78 7.80 -2.22
N LEU A 36 16.70 8.55 -1.94
CA LEU A 36 15.33 8.01 -2.02
C LEU A 36 14.92 7.86 -3.48
N LEU A 37 15.12 8.89 -4.31
CA LEU A 37 14.85 8.84 -5.74
C LEU A 37 15.51 7.63 -6.41
N THR A 38 16.77 7.37 -6.09
CA THR A 38 17.49 6.19 -6.61
C THR A 38 16.87 4.89 -6.09
N ALA A 39 16.52 4.81 -4.80
CA ALA A 39 15.97 3.61 -4.18
C ALA A 39 14.54 3.28 -4.66
N THR A 40 13.78 4.29 -5.09
CA THR A 40 12.41 4.14 -5.62
C THR A 40 12.37 4.24 -7.14
N ALA A 41 13.53 4.21 -7.82
CA ALA A 41 13.65 4.39 -9.28
C ALA A 41 12.81 5.57 -9.83
N SER A 42 12.75 6.67 -9.06
CA SER A 42 11.88 7.82 -9.33
C SER A 42 12.69 9.02 -9.82
N GLU A 43 12.05 9.87 -10.62
CA GLU A 43 12.58 11.16 -11.05
C GLU A 43 12.06 12.29 -10.15
N PRO A 44 12.84 13.36 -9.92
CA PRO A 44 12.38 14.48 -9.11
C PRO A 44 11.26 15.24 -9.82
N LEU A 45 10.18 15.50 -9.07
CA LEU A 45 9.05 16.30 -9.54
C LEU A 45 8.99 17.63 -8.82
N THR A 46 8.45 18.65 -9.49
CA THR A 46 8.03 19.89 -8.83
C THR A 46 6.79 19.65 -7.97
N LEU A 47 6.58 20.46 -6.94
CA LEU A 47 5.41 20.33 -6.07
C LEU A 47 4.05 20.28 -6.82
N PRO A 48 3.79 21.11 -7.86
CA PRO A 48 2.57 20.98 -8.67
C PRO A 48 2.46 19.66 -9.44
N GLN A 49 3.60 19.10 -9.88
CA GLN A 49 3.63 17.79 -10.53
C GLN A 49 3.32 16.68 -9.53
N GLU A 50 3.79 16.76 -8.28
CA GLU A 50 3.44 15.82 -7.22
C GLU A 50 1.93 15.81 -6.93
N TYR A 51 1.30 16.99 -6.84
CA TYR A 51 -0.16 17.07 -6.72
C TYR A 51 -0.88 16.43 -7.91
N THR A 52 -0.35 16.60 -9.11
CA THR A 52 -0.92 15.99 -10.33
C THR A 52 -0.80 14.47 -10.28
N MET A 53 0.36 13.95 -9.87
CA MET A 53 0.63 12.53 -9.76
C MET A 53 -0.21 11.88 -8.66
N GLN A 54 -0.27 12.48 -7.47
CA GLN A 54 -1.12 12.04 -6.36
C GLN A 54 -2.58 11.92 -6.79
N LYS A 55 -3.10 12.95 -7.49
CA LYS A 55 -4.48 12.94 -7.97
C LYS A 55 -4.71 11.81 -8.97
N SER A 56 -3.78 11.60 -9.91
CA SER A 56 -3.86 10.50 -10.88
C SER A 56 -3.89 9.14 -10.17
N TRP A 57 -2.94 8.88 -9.28
CA TRP A 57 -2.83 7.59 -8.58
C TRP A 57 -4.07 7.28 -7.74
N ARG A 58 -4.63 8.30 -7.09
CA ARG A 58 -5.87 8.16 -6.34
C ARG A 58 -7.06 7.78 -7.21
N GLN A 59 -7.08 8.22 -8.47
CA GLN A 59 -8.17 7.97 -9.42
C GLN A 59 -7.96 6.69 -10.25
N ASP A 60 -6.73 6.21 -10.35
CA ASP A 60 -6.32 5.06 -11.16
C ASP A 60 -6.81 3.74 -10.55
N ARG A 61 -7.58 2.96 -11.32
CA ARG A 61 -8.14 1.67 -10.88
C ARG A 61 -7.12 0.55 -10.67
N ASP A 62 -5.89 0.76 -11.12
CA ASP A 62 -4.78 -0.21 -11.04
C ASP A 62 -3.76 0.15 -9.95
N LYS A 63 -4.01 1.20 -9.16
CA LYS A 63 -3.09 1.69 -8.12
C LYS A 63 -3.79 1.80 -6.78
N LEU A 64 -3.21 1.26 -5.73
CA LEU A 64 -3.72 1.39 -4.37
C LEU A 64 -2.58 1.83 -3.46
N THR A 65 -2.71 3.03 -2.91
CA THR A 65 -1.65 3.66 -2.11
C THR A 65 -2.14 4.00 -0.71
N PHE A 66 -1.32 3.66 0.28
CA PHE A 66 -1.45 4.12 1.65
C PHE A 66 -0.19 4.87 2.09
N ILE A 67 -0.38 5.96 2.83
CA ILE A 67 0.67 6.58 3.63
C ILE A 67 0.84 5.77 4.92
N ILE A 68 2.09 5.48 5.24
CA ILE A 68 2.49 4.83 6.49
C ILE A 68 2.72 5.92 7.53
N CYS A 69 2.01 5.83 8.64
CA CYS A 69 2.13 6.71 9.79
C CYS A 69 2.56 5.92 11.04
N GLN A 70 3.11 6.64 12.02
CA GLN A 70 3.34 6.12 13.36
C GLN A 70 2.04 5.53 13.95
N PRO A 71 2.12 4.50 14.82
CA PRO A 71 0.95 3.87 15.40
C PRO A 71 0.11 4.90 16.16
N LEU A 72 -1.20 4.67 16.16
CA LEU A 72 -2.17 5.48 16.89
C LEU A 72 -2.74 4.66 18.06
N PRO A 73 -2.10 4.67 19.24
CA PRO A 73 -2.60 3.95 20.40
C PRO A 73 -3.97 4.52 20.78
N ASN A 74 -4.97 3.65 20.93
CA ASN A 74 -6.37 3.98 21.25
C ASN A 74 -7.22 4.54 20.10
N ALA A 75 -6.86 4.29 18.84
CA ALA A 75 -7.77 4.52 17.73
C ALA A 75 -8.99 3.59 17.85
N GLU A 76 -10.17 4.13 18.20
CA GLU A 76 -11.35 3.32 18.46
C GLU A 76 -12.24 3.12 17.23
N LYS A 77 -12.49 4.19 16.44
CA LYS A 77 -13.46 4.13 15.33
C LYS A 77 -13.10 4.99 14.12
N VAL A 78 -12.56 6.19 14.35
CA VAL A 78 -12.31 7.19 13.31
C VAL A 78 -10.87 7.68 13.39
N VAL A 79 -10.23 7.80 12.24
CA VAL A 79 -8.93 8.44 12.02
C VAL A 79 -9.17 9.76 11.28
N ARG A 80 -8.70 10.87 11.83
CA ARG A 80 -8.94 12.22 11.31
C ARG A 80 -7.78 12.69 10.45
N ALA A 81 -8.06 12.99 9.19
CA ALA A 81 -7.10 13.58 8.27
C ALA A 81 -6.53 14.89 8.81
N GLY A 82 -5.23 15.10 8.63
CA GLY A 82 -4.46 16.24 9.11
C GLY A 82 -4.15 16.25 10.61
N ILE A 83 -4.72 15.32 11.40
CA ILE A 83 -4.46 15.20 12.84
C ILE A 83 -3.72 13.90 13.13
N ASP A 84 -4.34 12.76 12.78
CA ASP A 84 -3.82 11.43 13.11
C ASP A 84 -2.72 10.95 12.14
N ASP A 85 -2.59 11.65 11.02
CA ASP A 85 -1.61 11.49 9.94
C ASP A 85 -0.86 12.81 9.65
N ALA A 86 -0.79 13.70 10.65
CA ALA A 86 -0.03 14.94 10.57
C ALA A 86 1.42 14.72 10.08
N PRO A 87 2.07 15.73 9.45
CA PRO A 87 3.38 15.59 8.82
C PRO A 87 4.48 14.90 9.65
N ASP A 88 4.53 15.15 10.96
CA ASP A 88 5.51 14.59 11.89
C ASP A 88 5.26 13.11 12.25
N ARG A 89 4.07 12.60 11.93
CA ARG A 89 3.66 11.21 12.12
C ARG A 89 3.90 10.35 10.89
N MET A 90 4.01 10.95 9.71
CA MET A 90 4.25 10.25 8.44
C MET A 90 5.67 9.64 8.41
N VAL A 91 5.80 8.40 7.96
CA VAL A 91 7.10 7.69 7.91
C VAL A 91 7.44 7.09 6.54
N GLY A 92 6.47 6.97 5.65
CA GLY A 92 6.65 6.40 4.31
C GLY A 92 5.32 6.09 3.63
N ASP A 93 5.33 5.20 2.67
CA ASP A 93 4.15 4.75 1.92
C ASP A 93 4.30 3.29 1.46
N VAL A 94 3.17 2.69 1.14
CA VAL A 94 3.09 1.36 0.53
C VAL A 94 2.08 1.39 -0.61
N ASN A 95 2.46 0.80 -1.74
CA ASN A 95 1.70 0.81 -2.98
C ASN A 95 1.44 -0.61 -3.47
N LEU A 96 0.30 -0.79 -4.13
CA LEU A 96 0.00 -1.94 -4.98
C LEU A 96 -0.28 -1.44 -6.39
N PHE A 97 0.42 -2.00 -7.37
CA PHE A 97 0.17 -1.82 -8.79
C PHE A 97 -0.36 -3.12 -9.38
N LEU A 98 -1.45 -3.06 -10.14
CA LEU A 98 -2.04 -4.23 -10.78
C LEU A 98 -1.67 -4.31 -12.26
N TYR A 99 -1.36 -5.51 -12.71
CA TYR A 99 -1.04 -5.82 -14.10
C TYR A 99 -1.84 -7.03 -14.58
N PRO A 100 -2.16 -7.12 -15.89
CA PRO A 100 -2.63 -8.36 -16.48
C PRO A 100 -1.61 -9.49 -16.23
N GLY A 101 -2.10 -10.65 -15.82
CA GLY A 101 -1.31 -11.86 -15.66
C GLY A 101 -1.02 -12.55 -17.00
N GLU A 102 -0.22 -13.61 -16.93
CA GLU A 102 0.13 -14.42 -18.10
C GLU A 102 -1.02 -15.33 -18.55
N ASP A 103 -1.88 -15.75 -17.62
CA ASP A 103 -3.04 -16.59 -17.88
C ASP A 103 -4.27 -15.72 -18.16
N GLU A 104 -5.19 -16.24 -18.96
CA GLU A 104 -6.44 -15.55 -19.28
C GLU A 104 -7.23 -15.22 -18.01
N GLY A 105 -7.47 -13.92 -17.77
CA GLY A 105 -8.18 -13.43 -16.59
C GLY A 105 -7.34 -13.34 -15.31
N GLY A 106 -6.06 -13.73 -15.35
CA GLY A 106 -5.14 -13.59 -14.22
C GLY A 106 -4.69 -12.14 -13.98
N VAL A 107 -4.37 -11.83 -12.73
CA VAL A 107 -3.84 -10.52 -12.30
C VAL A 107 -2.59 -10.72 -11.47
N VAL A 108 -1.57 -9.89 -11.70
CA VAL A 108 -0.36 -9.79 -10.90
C VAL A 108 -0.39 -8.50 -10.11
N GLY A 109 -0.14 -8.57 -8.80
CA GLY A 109 0.03 -7.39 -7.95
C GLY A 109 1.48 -7.11 -7.65
N GLU A 110 2.00 -5.94 -7.95
CA GLU A 110 3.35 -5.50 -7.57
C GLU A 110 3.27 -4.59 -6.35
N LEU A 111 3.96 -4.97 -5.27
CA LEU A 111 4.05 -4.14 -4.07
C LEU A 111 5.31 -3.26 -4.13
N GLU A 112 5.16 -2.00 -3.74
CA GLU A 112 6.29 -1.12 -3.45
C GLU A 112 6.20 -0.60 -2.01
N LEU A 113 7.34 -0.45 -1.36
CA LEU A 113 7.46 0.04 0.01
C LEU A 113 8.55 1.10 0.07
N MET A 114 8.22 2.27 0.60
CA MET A 114 9.20 3.28 0.97
C MET A 114 9.10 3.58 2.46
N ILE A 115 10.25 3.55 3.16
CA ILE A 115 10.41 4.18 4.48
C ILE A 115 11.32 5.39 4.30
N ALA A 116 10.70 6.57 4.27
CA ALA A 116 11.32 7.80 3.81
C ALA A 116 12.46 8.26 4.72
N LEU A 117 12.23 8.26 6.03
CA LEU A 117 13.17 8.81 6.99
C LEU A 117 14.21 7.75 7.44
N PRO A 118 15.53 7.98 7.26
CA PRO A 118 16.56 7.05 7.71
C PRO A 118 16.49 6.75 9.22
N GLU A 119 16.09 7.73 10.04
CA GLU A 119 16.04 7.61 11.51
C GLU A 119 14.92 6.67 12.01
N VAL A 120 13.94 6.35 11.16
CA VAL A 120 12.85 5.42 11.50
C VAL A 120 13.03 4.04 10.87
N ARG A 121 14.04 3.85 10.02
CA ARG A 121 14.39 2.53 9.45
C ARG A 121 14.85 1.58 10.55
N ARG A 122 14.69 0.28 10.29
CA ARG A 122 15.04 -0.82 11.22
C ARG A 122 14.31 -0.77 12.58
N LYS A 123 13.21 -0.01 12.68
CA LYS A 123 12.30 -0.01 13.84
C LYS A 123 11.07 -0.91 13.67
N GLY A 124 11.00 -1.64 12.56
CA GLY A 124 9.92 -2.59 12.26
C GLY A 124 8.73 -2.00 11.48
N TYR A 125 8.73 -0.71 11.14
CA TYR A 125 7.65 -0.07 10.36
C TYR A 125 7.40 -0.74 9.01
N GLY A 126 8.46 -1.01 8.22
CA GLY A 126 8.30 -1.62 6.90
C GLY A 126 7.63 -2.99 6.96
N ARG A 127 8.10 -3.88 7.85
CA ARG A 127 7.50 -5.21 8.03
C ARG A 127 6.04 -5.12 8.49
N ALA A 128 5.74 -4.22 9.43
CA ALA A 128 4.38 -4.01 9.91
C ALA A 128 3.47 -3.47 8.80
N ALA A 129 3.92 -2.47 8.05
CA ALA A 129 3.16 -1.87 6.95
C ALA A 129 2.81 -2.90 5.87
N VAL A 130 3.78 -3.68 5.39
CA VAL A 130 3.52 -4.71 4.38
C VAL A 130 2.59 -5.79 4.93
N GLY A 131 2.77 -6.24 6.18
CA GLY A 131 1.87 -7.22 6.80
C GLY A 131 0.42 -6.74 6.87
N VAL A 132 0.20 -5.52 7.38
CA VAL A 132 -1.13 -4.88 7.43
C VAL A 132 -1.72 -4.71 6.03
N PHE A 133 -0.89 -4.30 5.07
CA PHE A 133 -1.34 -4.06 3.70
C PHE A 133 -1.71 -5.36 2.97
N MET A 134 -0.95 -6.44 3.15
CA MET A 134 -1.31 -7.75 2.60
C MET A 134 -2.58 -8.32 3.21
N GLU A 135 -2.83 -8.12 4.52
CA GLU A 135 -4.11 -8.52 5.14
C GLU A 135 -5.28 -7.73 4.55
N TYR A 136 -5.11 -6.42 4.30
CA TYR A 136 -6.10 -5.62 3.60
C TYR A 136 -6.35 -6.13 2.18
N ILE A 137 -5.28 -6.39 1.41
CA ILE A 137 -5.38 -6.95 0.05
C ILE A 137 -6.14 -8.27 0.08
N SER A 138 -5.79 -9.19 0.97
CA SER A 138 -6.45 -10.48 1.09
C SER A 138 -7.93 -10.35 1.46
N THR A 139 -8.26 -9.45 2.40
CA THR A 139 -9.64 -9.27 2.87
C THR A 139 -10.50 -8.53 1.84
N GLN A 140 -9.92 -7.62 1.06
CA GLN A 140 -10.63 -6.77 0.11
C GLN A 140 -10.44 -7.20 -1.35
N TRP A 141 -9.81 -8.37 -1.62
CA TRP A 141 -9.39 -8.75 -2.96
C TRP A 141 -10.53 -8.71 -3.98
N GLY A 142 -11.72 -9.18 -3.63
CA GLY A 142 -12.88 -9.15 -4.52
C GLY A 142 -13.28 -7.74 -4.97
N GLU A 143 -13.19 -6.75 -4.08
CA GLU A 143 -13.49 -5.35 -4.39
C GLU A 143 -12.35 -4.69 -5.18
N ILE A 144 -11.09 -5.00 -4.81
CA ILE A 144 -9.90 -4.57 -5.56
C ILE A 144 -9.99 -5.04 -7.01
N LEU A 145 -10.31 -6.32 -7.23
CA LEU A 145 -10.43 -6.92 -8.55
C LEU A 145 -11.58 -6.32 -9.35
N ALA A 146 -12.74 -6.09 -8.70
CA ALA A 146 -13.89 -5.47 -9.35
C ALA A 146 -13.58 -4.05 -9.83
N GLU A 147 -12.96 -3.21 -8.99
CA GLU A 147 -12.57 -1.85 -9.39
C GLU A 147 -11.56 -1.88 -10.55
N TYR A 148 -10.55 -2.75 -10.47
CA TYR A 148 -9.54 -2.92 -11.52
C TYR A 148 -10.15 -3.29 -12.88
N GLN A 149 -11.14 -4.20 -12.89
CA GLN A 149 -11.85 -4.62 -14.10
C GLN A 149 -12.80 -3.53 -14.65
N GLY A 150 -13.11 -2.51 -13.85
CA GLY A 150 -14.10 -1.48 -14.20
C GLY A 150 -15.53 -1.95 -14.02
N ASP A 151 -15.77 -2.92 -13.12
CA ASP A 151 -17.11 -3.30 -12.69
C ASP A 151 -17.66 -2.15 -11.82
N ASP A 152 -18.52 -1.30 -12.39
CA ASP A 152 -19.25 -0.24 -11.66
C ASP A 152 -20.36 -0.84 -10.76
N ARG A 153 -19.98 -1.72 -9.83
CA ARG A 153 -20.87 -2.10 -8.73
C ARG A 153 -20.87 -0.95 -7.74
N ASP A 154 -22.00 -0.25 -7.71
CA ASP A 154 -22.30 0.83 -6.78
C ASP A 154 -21.90 0.42 -5.35
N HIS A 155 -21.01 1.20 -4.72
CA HIS A 155 -20.36 0.93 -3.43
C HIS A 155 -21.36 1.06 -2.26
N GLY A 156 -22.41 0.25 -2.25
CA GLY A 156 -23.50 0.39 -1.29
C GLY A 156 -24.45 -0.81 -1.16
N THR A 157 -24.26 -1.90 -1.90
CA THR A 157 -25.07 -3.11 -1.68
C THR A 157 -24.21 -4.37 -1.64
N THR A 158 -24.14 -4.96 -0.46
CA THR A 158 -23.57 -6.29 -0.22
C THR A 158 -24.39 -7.32 -1.00
N SER A 159 -24.03 -7.53 -2.26
CA SER A 159 -24.59 -8.61 -3.07
C SER A 159 -23.93 -9.90 -2.63
N THR A 160 -24.63 -10.65 -1.79
CA THR A 160 -24.32 -12.04 -1.45
C THR A 160 -24.41 -12.90 -2.70
N ARG A 161 -23.38 -12.91 -3.55
CA ARG A 161 -23.19 -14.01 -4.50
C ARG A 161 -22.68 -15.22 -3.72
N SER A 162 -23.67 -16.03 -3.32
CA SER A 162 -23.52 -17.40 -2.88
C SER A 162 -22.70 -18.21 -3.89
N GLY A 163 -21.45 -18.44 -3.54
CA GLY A 163 -20.52 -19.40 -4.12
C GLY A 163 -19.25 -19.24 -3.31
N VAL A 164 -18.61 -20.33 -2.89
CA VAL A 164 -17.30 -20.25 -2.24
C VAL A 164 -16.31 -19.81 -3.33
N ALA A 165 -16.30 -18.52 -3.65
CA ALA A 165 -15.20 -17.91 -4.37
C ALA A 165 -13.98 -18.16 -3.51
N THR A 166 -13.00 -18.89 -4.05
CA THR A 166 -11.67 -18.95 -3.46
C THR A 166 -11.26 -17.51 -3.17
N ALA A 167 -10.94 -17.20 -1.91
CA ALA A 167 -10.81 -15.82 -1.41
C ALA A 167 -9.89 -14.91 -2.24
N MET A 168 -9.06 -15.51 -3.10
CA MET A 168 -8.07 -14.88 -3.95
C MET A 168 -8.23 -15.24 -5.45
N ASP A 169 -9.44 -15.59 -5.90
CA ASP A 169 -9.69 -15.91 -7.32
C ASP A 169 -9.23 -14.78 -8.26
N GLY A 170 -8.63 -15.13 -9.39
CA GLY A 170 -8.03 -14.19 -10.32
C GLY A 170 -6.66 -13.61 -9.92
N LEU A 171 -6.22 -13.69 -8.66
CA LEU A 171 -4.84 -13.32 -8.30
C LEU A 171 -3.89 -14.47 -8.66
N GLN A 172 -2.88 -14.20 -9.49
CA GLN A 172 -1.80 -15.15 -9.74
C GLN A 172 -0.80 -15.15 -8.58
N TYR A 173 -0.23 -13.98 -8.29
CA TYR A 173 0.71 -13.77 -7.20
C TYR A 173 0.88 -12.27 -6.92
N LEU A 174 1.34 -11.96 -5.71
CA LEU A 174 2.00 -10.69 -5.43
C LEU A 174 3.48 -10.81 -5.76
N ARG A 175 4.09 -9.73 -6.26
CA ARG A 175 5.53 -9.64 -6.50
C ARG A 175 6.12 -8.38 -5.91
N VAL A 176 7.42 -8.41 -5.70
CA VAL A 176 8.26 -7.24 -5.44
C VAL A 176 9.51 -7.33 -6.28
N LYS A 177 9.98 -6.18 -6.77
CA LYS A 177 11.27 -6.06 -7.46
C LYS A 177 12.19 -5.22 -6.59
N ILE A 178 13.38 -5.75 -6.34
CA ILE A 178 14.31 -5.17 -5.39
C ILE A 178 15.71 -5.25 -5.99
N HIS A 179 16.45 -4.15 -6.00
CA HIS A 179 17.85 -4.17 -6.39
C HIS A 179 18.64 -5.16 -5.50
N GLU A 180 19.46 -6.03 -6.08
CA GLU A 180 20.13 -7.15 -5.41
C GLU A 180 21.01 -6.73 -4.22
N SER A 181 21.50 -5.48 -4.24
CA SER A 181 22.28 -4.92 -3.14
C SER A 181 21.43 -4.51 -1.93
N ASN A 182 20.10 -4.43 -2.05
CA ASN A 182 19.19 -4.06 -0.96
C ASN A 182 18.78 -5.29 -0.15
N VAL A 183 19.77 -5.90 0.50
CA VAL A 183 19.62 -7.12 1.32
C VAL A 183 18.54 -6.95 2.39
N GLY A 184 18.42 -5.77 3.00
CA GLY A 184 17.42 -5.52 4.05
C GLY A 184 15.98 -5.60 3.56
N SER A 185 15.69 -5.14 2.34
CA SER A 185 14.35 -5.32 1.76
C SER A 185 14.13 -6.77 1.33
N ILE A 186 15.14 -7.46 0.79
CA ILE A 186 15.06 -8.88 0.43
C ILE A 186 14.70 -9.72 1.66
N GLU A 187 15.47 -9.61 2.75
CA GLU A 187 15.21 -10.31 4.01
C GLU A 187 13.84 -9.99 4.61
N LEU A 188 13.37 -8.74 4.46
CA LEU A 188 12.05 -8.33 4.92
C LEU A 188 10.94 -9.11 4.20
N PHE A 189 11.00 -9.19 2.87
CA PHE A 189 9.98 -9.86 2.06
C PHE A 189 10.08 -11.39 2.15
N GLU A 190 11.29 -11.95 2.19
CA GLU A 190 11.49 -13.38 2.49
C GLU A 190 10.88 -13.76 3.84
N GLY A 191 11.14 -12.94 4.87
CA GLY A 191 10.54 -13.14 6.19
C GLY A 191 9.02 -12.95 6.23
N LEU A 192 8.40 -12.44 5.16
CA LEU A 192 6.94 -12.33 4.98
C LEU A 192 6.37 -13.45 4.10
N GLY A 193 7.21 -14.41 3.69
CA GLY A 193 6.80 -15.58 2.91
C GLY A 193 6.99 -15.42 1.41
N PHE A 194 7.54 -14.31 0.92
CA PHE A 194 7.90 -14.19 -0.49
C PHE A 194 9.09 -15.10 -0.80
N ALA A 195 9.07 -15.74 -1.95
CA ALA A 195 10.16 -16.59 -2.44
C ALA A 195 10.80 -15.99 -3.68
N MET A 196 12.12 -16.15 -3.81
CA MET A 196 12.87 -15.75 -5.00
C MET A 196 12.27 -16.41 -6.26
N ALA A 197 11.98 -15.59 -7.26
CA ALA A 197 11.54 -16.04 -8.57
C ALA A 197 12.69 -15.95 -9.58
N GLY A 198 12.87 -16.99 -10.39
CA GLY A 198 13.93 -17.06 -11.39
C GLY A 198 15.30 -17.43 -10.81
N SER A 199 16.36 -17.16 -11.57
CA SER A 199 17.74 -17.60 -11.26
C SER A 199 18.65 -16.51 -10.68
N GLY A 200 18.12 -15.34 -10.34
CA GLY A 200 18.89 -14.22 -9.78
C GLY A 200 18.47 -12.87 -10.36
N ALA A 201 19.36 -11.88 -10.24
CA ALA A 201 19.10 -10.52 -10.70
C ALA A 201 18.95 -10.42 -12.22
N ASN A 202 18.07 -9.54 -12.67
CA ASN A 202 17.88 -9.21 -14.08
C ASN A 202 19.03 -8.30 -14.60
N TYR A 203 18.97 -7.88 -15.88
CA TYR A 203 19.98 -7.00 -16.48
C TYR A 203 20.17 -5.65 -15.75
N PHE A 204 19.15 -5.21 -15.00
CA PHE A 204 19.16 -3.98 -14.21
C PHE A 204 19.59 -4.21 -12.75
N GLY A 205 20.01 -5.42 -12.39
CA GLY A 205 20.43 -5.75 -11.02
C GLY A 205 19.26 -5.97 -10.06
N GLU A 206 18.03 -6.18 -10.55
CA GLU A 206 16.86 -6.41 -9.70
C GLU A 206 16.54 -7.89 -9.58
N VAL A 207 16.30 -8.35 -8.36
CA VAL A 207 15.68 -9.65 -8.08
C VAL A 207 14.16 -9.50 -7.95
N GLU A 208 13.42 -10.52 -8.35
CA GLU A 208 11.98 -10.59 -8.17
C GLU A 208 11.64 -11.62 -7.10
N LEU A 209 10.83 -11.25 -6.11
CA LEU A 209 10.29 -12.20 -5.15
C LEU A 209 8.76 -12.26 -5.30
N ARG A 210 8.18 -13.45 -5.16
CA ARG A 210 6.75 -13.71 -5.34
C ARG A 210 6.11 -14.34 -4.11
N LEU A 211 4.87 -13.98 -3.85
CA LEU A 211 3.99 -14.63 -2.88
C LEU A 211 2.72 -15.06 -3.62
N ASP A 212 2.47 -16.36 -3.71
CA ASP A 212 1.28 -16.88 -4.39
C ASP A 212 -0.01 -16.61 -3.59
N ALA A 213 -1.14 -16.70 -4.29
CA ALA A 213 -2.45 -16.45 -3.75
C ALA A 213 -2.84 -17.38 -2.58
N GLN A 214 -2.34 -18.61 -2.54
CA GLN A 214 -2.65 -19.56 -1.48
C GLN A 214 -1.95 -19.17 -0.18
N ASN A 215 -0.67 -18.84 -0.27
CA ASN A 215 0.13 -18.38 0.85
C ASN A 215 -0.36 -17.02 1.39
N LEU A 216 -0.79 -16.12 0.49
CA LEU A 216 -1.44 -14.87 0.89
C LEU A 216 -2.75 -15.09 1.67
N ALA A 217 -3.58 -16.05 1.25
CA ALA A 217 -4.83 -16.39 1.93
C ALA A 217 -4.62 -17.02 3.33
N LEU A 218 -3.41 -17.55 3.59
CA LEU A 218 -3.03 -18.21 4.84
C LEU A 218 -2.28 -17.29 5.80
N LEU A 219 -2.15 -15.99 5.50
CA LEU A 219 -1.48 -15.04 6.39
C LEU A 219 -2.13 -15.03 7.77
N ASP A 220 -1.28 -15.07 8.79
CA ASP A 220 -1.70 -14.87 10.17
C ASP A 220 -2.23 -13.44 10.34
N ARG A 221 -3.44 -13.31 10.88
CA ARG A 221 -4.12 -12.02 10.98
C ARG A 221 -3.42 -11.14 12.00
N GLN A 222 -2.89 -10.01 11.55
CA GLN A 222 -2.10 -9.05 12.29
C GLN A 222 -2.96 -8.14 13.19
N ASN A 223 -3.99 -8.66 13.88
CA ASN A 223 -4.91 -7.86 14.71
C ASN A 223 -5.27 -6.50 14.08
N VAL A 224 -5.47 -6.47 12.76
CA VAL A 224 -5.68 -5.24 12.00
C VAL A 224 -7.11 -4.78 12.23
N LYS A 225 -7.27 -3.50 12.51
CA LYS A 225 -8.59 -2.87 12.55
C LYS A 225 -8.73 -1.95 11.36
N LEU A 226 -9.78 -2.20 10.58
CA LEU A 226 -10.29 -1.25 9.60
C LEU A 226 -11.13 -0.20 10.34
N LEU A 227 -10.72 1.05 10.23
CA LEU A 227 -11.36 2.23 10.82
C LEU A 227 -11.85 3.16 9.70
N GLU A 228 -12.81 4.01 10.03
CA GLU A 228 -13.24 5.09 9.14
C GLU A 228 -12.13 6.15 9.05
N TYR A 229 -11.79 6.55 7.83
CA TYR A 229 -10.91 7.68 7.57
C TYR A 229 -11.74 8.91 7.18
N ASP A 230 -11.69 9.92 8.03
CA ASP A 230 -12.47 11.15 7.91
C ASP A 230 -11.61 12.28 7.32
N GLU A 231 -11.88 12.60 6.05
CA GLU A 231 -11.27 13.72 5.31
C GLU A 231 -12.00 15.05 5.49
N SER A 232 -13.08 15.09 6.30
CA SER A 232 -13.76 16.35 6.56
C SER A 232 -12.80 17.29 7.30
N LYS A 233 -12.55 18.45 6.69
CA LYS A 233 -11.73 19.48 7.35
C LYS A 233 -12.47 19.90 8.60
N SER A 234 -11.87 19.66 9.77
CA SER A 234 -12.42 20.15 11.02
C SER A 234 -12.55 21.67 10.92
N ASP A 235 -13.79 22.19 10.93
CA ASP A 235 -14.10 23.63 10.98
C ASP A 235 -13.60 24.31 12.28
N ALA A 236 -12.71 23.67 13.05
CA ALA A 236 -12.32 24.05 14.40
C ALA A 236 -11.14 25.04 14.48
N ILE A 237 -10.63 25.59 13.37
CA ILE A 237 -9.59 26.65 13.39
C ILE A 237 -10.07 27.91 12.66
N ALA A 238 -11.23 28.40 13.09
CA ALA A 238 -11.69 29.75 12.80
C ALA A 238 -12.43 30.32 14.01
N ARG A 239 -11.75 30.41 15.16
CA ARG A 239 -12.12 31.31 16.28
C ARG A 239 -10.88 31.81 16.99
#